data_AF-A0A8R2R0K2-F1
#
_entry.id   AF-A0A8R2R0K2-F1
#
_cell.length_a   1.000
_cell.length_b   1.000
_cell.length_c   1.000
_cell.angle_alpha   90.00
_cell.angle_beta   90.00
_cell.angle_gamma   90.00
#
_symmetry.space_group_name_H-M   'P 1'
#
loop_
_entity.id
_entity.type
_entity.pdbx_description
1 polymer ?
#
loop_
_entity_poly.entity_id
_entity_poly.type
_entity_poly.pdbx_seq_one_letter_code
_entity_poly.pdbx_strand_id
1 'polypeptide(L)'
;MGTCYEKHPFEIETEDRLTSINTKIYEIKKKIQLSEGQRKSNYEENEAEKQQNNDLIEALKREIKSRVAELIQARSAIGEDEVHVKKYLNDICPIGDKTADQIAHNLDLKVIEQRKMLDLLKYERRSKKRRLTELEKEYESLLIENSKGELVKSKISSRARKLVSHLENEIHKVLIQWTEAELVKKKYFSIRQALIDDSVKFESSLSRIEDLLNKQRDEIKKLEYVREEAAEMRIRATAATAAEAARAHDAEHARATERAYFSQRFGERKRELEKLEKRVFPPNSRSVVRQESTRSDREAEAVSEEASAAAQMEDIFQKLMKLTGVTNPEEVFDRFRAQRDTCKRLSYLQQTTEEEKLDLEQRQTTLMAELEAFKFASVKDKDEGQDQINDLKIEIQKEQDIHDELQKKIDDLETFLLEIKRLLHDLCKLLDLIQEPSVPEWTAEARDVHELVVVLTSRYEKAKARSDEIKEKNKDVTTIIVPSNQTSAAASVAGLSVHSHSTPKESDKQIPTYKELLQKEPVRAPPSDEEEDIPSRCYLKRQAQVIVDTKCRRKGFRPFQRR
;
A
#
# COMPACT_ATOMS: atom_id res chain seq x y z
N MET A 1 132.24 -90.47 -98.21
CA MET A 1 133.08 -90.29 -97.01
C MET A 1 132.18 -90.51 -95.81
N GLY A 2 132.21 -91.56 -95.02
CA GLY A 2 132.95 -92.81 -94.91
C GLY A 2 132.12 -93.67 -93.93
N THR A 3 132.00 -94.95 -94.24
CA THR A 3 131.09 -95.96 -93.67
C THR A 3 131.34 -96.33 -92.22
N CYS A 4 130.28 -96.69 -91.48
CA CYS A 4 130.36 -97.78 -90.49
C CYS A 4 128.99 -98.48 -90.36
N TYR A 5 128.94 -99.66 -90.98
CA TYR A 5 127.98 -100.73 -90.73
C TYR A 5 128.31 -101.36 -89.37
N GLU A 6 127.32 -101.56 -88.51
CA GLU A 6 127.38 -102.66 -87.54
C GLU A 6 125.97 -103.22 -87.23
N LYS A 7 125.75 -104.38 -87.87
CA LYS A 7 124.96 -105.56 -87.50
C LYS A 7 123.89 -105.45 -86.39
N HIS A 8 122.66 -105.75 -86.81
CA HIS A 8 121.60 -106.36 -86.00
C HIS A 8 122.06 -107.66 -85.30
N PRO A 9 121.36 -108.04 -84.23
CA PRO A 9 120.76 -109.36 -84.20
C PRO A 9 119.26 -109.31 -83.87
N PHE A 10 118.46 -109.92 -84.74
CA PHE A 10 117.13 -110.41 -84.42
C PHE A 10 117.28 -111.62 -83.47
N GLU A 11 116.70 -111.54 -82.28
CA GLU A 11 116.38 -112.72 -81.47
C GLU A 11 114.88 -112.73 -81.17
N ILE A 12 114.22 -113.65 -81.86
CA ILE A 12 113.10 -114.50 -81.45
C ILE A 12 112.01 -113.83 -80.61
N GLU A 13 110.88 -113.66 -81.28
CA GLU A 13 109.56 -113.32 -80.76
C GLU A 13 109.20 -114.16 -79.53
N THR A 14 109.10 -113.51 -78.38
CA THR A 14 108.28 -114.00 -77.27
C THR A 14 106.96 -113.25 -77.29
N GLU A 15 105.86 -114.00 -77.27
CA GLU A 15 104.48 -113.50 -77.14
C GLU A 15 104.37 -112.44 -76.01
N ASP A 16 105.19 -112.60 -74.96
CA ASP A 16 105.38 -111.69 -73.83
C ASP A 16 105.81 -110.25 -74.17
N ARG A 17 106.60 -110.04 -75.24
CA ARG A 17 106.96 -108.67 -75.65
C ARG A 17 105.78 -107.94 -76.26
N LEU A 18 104.92 -108.63 -77.00
CA LEU A 18 103.75 -108.02 -77.64
C LEU A 18 102.67 -107.68 -76.61
N THR A 19 102.44 -108.55 -75.61
CA THR A 19 101.59 -108.27 -74.45
C THR A 19 102.18 -107.17 -73.55
N SER A 20 103.50 -107.12 -73.34
CA SER A 20 104.16 -106.02 -72.62
C SER A 20 104.05 -104.69 -73.37
N ILE A 21 104.15 -104.71 -74.69
CA ILE A 21 103.97 -103.51 -75.53
C ILE A 21 102.49 -103.10 -75.51
N ASN A 22 101.53 -104.02 -75.63
CA ASN A 22 100.10 -103.71 -75.59
C ASN A 22 99.64 -103.18 -74.23
N THR A 23 100.17 -103.71 -73.12
CA THR A 23 99.94 -103.17 -71.77
C THR A 23 100.54 -101.77 -71.62
N LYS A 24 101.78 -101.54 -72.09
CA LYS A 24 102.37 -100.20 -72.14
C LYS A 24 101.57 -99.23 -73.02
N ILE A 25 101.07 -99.66 -74.17
CA ILE A 25 100.22 -98.85 -75.05
C ILE A 25 98.89 -98.52 -74.35
N TYR A 26 98.28 -99.48 -73.66
CA TYR A 26 97.06 -99.26 -72.90
C TYR A 26 97.27 -98.28 -71.73
N GLU A 27 98.38 -98.42 -71.01
CA GLU A 27 98.79 -97.46 -69.97
C GLU A 27 99.07 -96.06 -70.53
N ILE A 28 99.75 -95.96 -71.69
CA ILE A 28 99.98 -94.68 -72.38
C ILE A 28 98.65 -94.07 -72.83
N LYS A 29 97.74 -94.85 -73.42
CA LYS A 29 96.40 -94.37 -73.80
C LYS A 29 95.62 -93.88 -72.59
N LYS A 30 95.66 -94.60 -71.47
CA LYS A 30 95.04 -94.17 -70.21
C LYS A 30 95.68 -92.88 -69.67
N LYS A 31 97.01 -92.74 -69.75
CA LYS A 31 97.72 -91.50 -69.39
C LYS A 31 97.36 -90.34 -70.32
N ILE A 32 97.25 -90.56 -71.63
CA ILE A 32 96.82 -89.54 -72.59
C ILE A 32 95.39 -89.11 -72.29
N GLN A 33 94.47 -90.05 -72.12
CA GLN A 33 93.07 -89.77 -71.81
C GLN A 33 92.90 -89.03 -70.48
N LEU A 34 93.68 -89.38 -69.44
CA LEU A 34 93.73 -88.63 -68.19
C LEU A 34 94.35 -87.24 -68.40
N SER A 35 95.41 -87.11 -69.18
CA SER A 35 96.03 -85.80 -69.47
C SER A 35 95.13 -84.89 -70.31
N GLU A 36 94.36 -85.46 -71.23
CA GLU A 36 93.37 -84.75 -72.05
C GLU A 36 92.15 -84.38 -71.21
N GLY A 37 91.69 -85.27 -70.33
CA GLY A 37 90.67 -84.98 -69.33
C GLY A 37 91.10 -83.88 -68.36
N GLN A 38 92.35 -83.90 -67.91
CA GLN A 38 92.90 -82.88 -67.03
C GLN A 38 93.13 -81.55 -67.74
N ARG A 39 93.59 -81.56 -69.01
CA ARG A 39 93.63 -80.33 -69.84
C ARG A 39 92.25 -79.76 -70.06
N LYS A 40 91.26 -80.60 -70.36
CA LYS A 40 89.88 -80.16 -70.58
C LYS A 40 89.27 -79.59 -69.30
N SER A 41 89.45 -80.28 -68.16
CA SER A 41 89.01 -79.80 -66.84
C SER A 41 89.66 -78.47 -66.49
N ASN A 42 90.99 -78.33 -66.65
CA ASN A 42 91.70 -77.09 -66.36
C ASN A 42 91.27 -75.95 -67.32
N TYR A 43 90.97 -76.26 -68.59
CA TYR A 43 90.48 -75.28 -69.54
C TYR A 43 89.05 -74.81 -69.19
N GLU A 44 88.17 -75.75 -68.83
CA GLU A 44 86.81 -75.45 -68.39
C GLU A 44 86.80 -74.67 -67.07
N GLU A 45 87.67 -75.01 -66.11
CA GLU A 45 87.86 -74.26 -64.86
C GLU A 45 88.39 -72.84 -65.13
N ASN A 46 89.38 -72.69 -66.03
CA ASN A 46 89.91 -71.36 -66.39
C ASN A 46 88.89 -70.49 -67.14
N GLU A 47 88.12 -71.06 -68.07
CA GLU A 47 87.06 -70.33 -68.77
C GLU A 47 85.89 -69.99 -67.83
N ALA A 48 85.54 -70.87 -66.88
CA ALA A 48 84.56 -70.57 -65.84
C ALA A 48 85.05 -69.46 -64.90
N GLU A 49 86.32 -69.48 -64.47
CA GLU A 49 86.93 -68.43 -63.66
C GLU A 49 86.99 -67.10 -64.40
N LYS A 50 87.35 -67.12 -65.69
CA LYS A 50 87.33 -65.93 -66.56
C LYS A 50 85.92 -65.37 -66.74
N GLN A 51 84.91 -66.21 -66.91
CA GLN A 51 83.52 -65.77 -66.98
C GLN A 51 83.07 -65.17 -65.64
N GLN A 52 83.39 -65.81 -64.51
CA GLN A 52 83.09 -65.29 -63.18
C GLN A 52 83.78 -63.93 -62.92
N ASN A 53 85.03 -63.79 -63.35
CA ASN A 53 85.78 -62.53 -63.26
C ASN A 53 85.15 -61.44 -64.13
N ASN A 54 84.69 -61.77 -65.35
CA ASN A 54 83.98 -60.83 -66.21
C ASN A 54 82.66 -60.38 -65.59
N ASP A 55 81.87 -61.31 -65.05
CA ASP A 55 80.60 -61.03 -64.37
C ASP A 55 80.82 -60.14 -63.13
N LEU A 56 81.89 -60.41 -62.37
CA LEU A 56 82.28 -59.58 -61.23
C LEU A 56 82.68 -58.17 -61.66
N ILE A 57 83.46 -58.02 -62.74
CA ILE A 57 83.82 -56.71 -63.29
C ILE A 57 82.56 -55.94 -63.73
N GLU A 58 81.59 -56.61 -64.36
CA GLU A 58 80.33 -55.97 -64.75
C GLU A 58 79.48 -55.57 -63.55
N ALA A 59 79.41 -56.41 -62.51
CA ALA A 59 78.74 -56.10 -61.26
C ALA A 59 79.38 -54.87 -60.58
N LEU A 60 80.71 -54.84 -60.47
CA LEU A 60 81.44 -53.71 -59.90
C LEU A 60 81.28 -52.43 -60.72
N LYS A 61 81.26 -52.51 -62.05
CA LYS A 61 80.98 -51.34 -62.92
C LYS A 61 79.58 -50.80 -62.71
N ARG A 62 78.57 -51.68 -62.53
CA ARG A 62 77.20 -51.26 -62.21
C ARG A 62 77.13 -50.62 -60.82
N GLU A 63 77.80 -51.19 -59.83
CA GLU A 63 77.87 -50.61 -58.49
C GLU A 63 78.56 -49.24 -58.48
N ILE A 64 79.71 -49.09 -59.15
CA ILE A 64 80.39 -47.80 -59.30
C ILE A 64 79.46 -46.75 -59.93
N LYS A 65 78.73 -47.10 -61.00
CA LYS A 65 77.76 -46.17 -61.61
C LYS A 65 76.64 -45.80 -60.63
N SER A 66 76.11 -46.76 -59.86
CA SER A 66 75.09 -46.50 -58.84
C SER A 66 75.62 -45.57 -57.76
N ARG A 67 76.81 -45.85 -57.21
CA ARG A 67 77.44 -45.02 -56.17
C ARG A 67 77.77 -43.61 -56.67
N VAL A 68 78.21 -43.48 -57.92
CA VAL A 68 78.43 -42.15 -58.52
C VAL A 68 77.11 -41.39 -58.65
N ALA A 69 76.02 -42.04 -59.06
CA ALA A 69 74.71 -41.41 -59.12
C ALA A 69 74.20 -41.01 -57.72
N GLU A 70 74.35 -41.88 -56.72
CA GLU A 70 74.04 -41.59 -55.31
C GLU A 70 74.85 -40.39 -54.80
N LEU A 71 76.15 -40.30 -55.12
CA LEU A 71 76.98 -39.18 -54.72
C LEU A 71 76.57 -37.86 -55.39
N ILE A 72 76.18 -37.90 -56.68
CA ILE A 72 75.68 -36.72 -57.39
C ILE A 72 74.37 -36.24 -56.75
N GLN A 73 73.45 -37.16 -56.46
CA GLN A 73 72.17 -36.84 -55.81
C GLN A 73 72.35 -36.31 -54.38
N ALA A 74 73.26 -36.91 -53.60
CA ALA A 74 73.60 -36.41 -52.27
C ALA A 74 74.22 -35.00 -52.35
N ARG A 75 75.09 -34.73 -53.33
CA ARG A 75 75.67 -33.39 -53.54
C ARG A 75 74.62 -32.35 -53.92
N SER A 76 73.64 -32.68 -54.75
CA SER A 76 72.58 -31.73 -55.11
C SER A 76 71.68 -31.43 -53.91
N ALA A 77 71.31 -32.44 -53.11
CA ALA A 77 70.51 -32.24 -51.90
C ALA A 77 71.23 -31.36 -50.87
N ILE A 78 72.52 -31.60 -50.63
CA ILE A 78 73.33 -30.76 -49.72
C ILE A 78 73.45 -29.32 -50.25
N GLY A 79 73.61 -29.15 -51.56
CA GLY A 79 73.69 -27.82 -52.19
C GLY A 79 72.41 -27.00 -52.02
N GLU A 80 71.24 -27.62 -52.14
CA GLU A 80 69.95 -26.96 -51.89
C GLU A 80 69.80 -26.56 -50.42
N ASP A 81 70.12 -27.46 -49.48
CA ASP A 81 70.06 -27.17 -48.05
C ASP A 81 71.03 -26.05 -47.65
N GLU A 82 72.26 -26.01 -48.19
CA GLU A 82 73.22 -24.94 -47.94
C GLU A 82 72.72 -23.56 -48.42
N VAL A 83 72.00 -23.51 -49.55
CA VAL A 83 71.43 -22.26 -50.06
C VAL A 83 70.31 -21.76 -49.16
N HIS A 84 69.42 -22.65 -48.70
CA HIS A 84 68.35 -22.30 -47.77
C HIS A 84 68.91 -21.83 -46.42
N VAL A 85 69.94 -22.52 -45.90
CA VAL A 85 70.62 -22.14 -44.66
C VAL A 85 71.32 -20.78 -44.80
N LYS A 86 72.02 -20.52 -45.91
CA LYS A 86 72.65 -19.22 -46.17
C LYS A 86 71.62 -18.09 -46.29
N LYS A 87 70.48 -18.34 -46.94
CA LYS A 87 69.39 -17.36 -47.06
C LYS A 87 68.79 -17.03 -45.70
N TYR A 88 68.45 -18.05 -44.91
CA TYR A 88 67.91 -17.87 -43.56
C TYR A 88 68.89 -17.16 -42.62
N LEU A 89 70.17 -17.53 -42.66
CA LEU A 89 71.21 -16.86 -41.89
C LEU A 89 71.37 -15.39 -42.30
N ASN A 90 71.26 -15.07 -43.59
CA ASN A 90 71.37 -13.69 -44.09
C ASN A 90 70.17 -12.82 -43.67
N ASP A 91 68.97 -13.41 -43.58
CA ASP A 91 67.77 -12.74 -43.10
C ASP A 91 67.81 -12.48 -41.58
N ILE A 92 68.50 -13.33 -40.81
CA ILE A 92 68.66 -13.18 -39.35
C ILE A 92 69.83 -12.26 -39.00
N CYS A 93 70.94 -12.38 -39.72
CA CYS A 93 72.15 -11.58 -39.56
C CYS A 93 72.87 -11.45 -40.91
N PRO A 94 72.90 -10.26 -41.54
CA PRO A 94 73.54 -10.08 -42.83
C PRO A 94 74.99 -10.58 -42.81
N ILE A 95 75.24 -11.66 -43.55
CA ILE A 95 76.49 -12.43 -43.60
C ILE A 95 77.47 -11.77 -44.58
N GLY A 96 77.63 -10.44 -44.51
CA GLY A 96 78.65 -9.75 -45.31
C GLY A 96 80.07 -10.23 -44.96
N ASP A 97 81.09 -9.39 -45.16
CA ASP A 97 82.50 -9.72 -44.86
C ASP A 97 82.84 -9.90 -43.35
N LYS A 98 81.86 -10.28 -42.53
CA LYS A 98 81.98 -10.51 -41.09
C LYS A 98 82.61 -11.87 -40.81
N THR A 99 83.52 -11.91 -39.86
CA THR A 99 84.15 -13.14 -39.37
C THR A 99 83.12 -14.03 -38.66
N ALA A 100 83.32 -15.35 -38.65
CA ALA A 100 82.44 -16.33 -37.99
C ALA A 100 82.11 -15.95 -36.53
N ASP A 101 83.08 -15.43 -35.77
CA ASP A 101 82.89 -15.00 -34.38
C ASP A 101 81.92 -13.81 -34.25
N GLN A 102 81.92 -12.89 -35.21
CA GLN A 102 81.00 -11.75 -35.23
C GLN A 102 79.56 -12.21 -35.55
N ILE A 103 79.40 -13.23 -36.40
CA ILE A 103 78.08 -13.81 -36.71
C ILE A 103 77.53 -14.53 -35.49
N ALA A 104 78.35 -15.36 -34.82
CA ALA A 104 77.99 -16.02 -33.58
C ALA A 104 77.56 -15.01 -32.50
N HIS A 105 78.33 -13.93 -32.32
CA HIS A 105 77.98 -12.87 -31.37
C HIS A 105 76.65 -12.17 -31.70
N ASN A 106 76.38 -11.87 -32.98
CA ASN A 106 75.10 -11.26 -33.39
C ASN A 106 73.91 -12.21 -33.16
N LEU A 107 74.09 -13.50 -33.43
CA LEU A 107 73.08 -14.52 -33.14
C LEU A 107 72.83 -14.63 -31.64
N ASP A 108 73.88 -14.61 -30.82
CA ASP A 108 73.76 -14.60 -29.36
C ASP A 108 72.99 -13.37 -28.86
N LEU A 109 73.31 -12.17 -29.36
CA LEU A 109 72.56 -10.95 -29.06
C LEU A 109 71.08 -11.08 -29.45
N LYS A 110 70.79 -11.69 -30.61
CA LYS A 110 69.42 -11.91 -31.06
C LYS A 110 68.68 -12.92 -30.18
N VAL A 111 69.34 -13.99 -29.75
CA VAL A 111 68.78 -14.96 -28.79
C VAL A 111 68.51 -14.29 -27.45
N ILE A 112 69.40 -13.41 -26.97
CA ILE A 112 69.20 -12.65 -25.74
C ILE A 112 67.99 -11.69 -25.89
N GLU A 113 67.87 -10.99 -27.02
CA GLU A 113 66.72 -10.12 -27.32
C GLU A 113 65.41 -10.92 -27.33
N GLN A 114 65.37 -12.05 -28.04
CA GLN A 114 64.19 -12.93 -28.09
C GLN A 114 63.83 -13.51 -26.72
N ARG A 115 64.82 -13.87 -25.89
CA ARG A 115 64.60 -14.30 -24.51
C ARG A 115 63.99 -13.19 -23.66
N LYS A 116 64.52 -11.97 -23.75
CA LYS A 116 63.96 -10.79 -23.06
C LYS A 116 62.52 -10.53 -23.48
N MET A 117 62.23 -10.60 -24.79
CA MET A 117 60.87 -10.46 -25.33
C MET A 117 59.94 -11.55 -24.80
N LEU A 118 60.40 -12.81 -24.76
CA LEU A 118 59.64 -13.92 -24.20
C LEU A 118 59.35 -13.73 -22.71
N ASP A 119 60.30 -13.22 -21.93
CA ASP A 119 60.12 -12.98 -20.51
C ASP A 119 59.17 -11.81 -20.24
N LEU A 120 59.20 -10.75 -21.05
CA LEU A 120 58.19 -9.68 -21.03
C LEU A 120 56.79 -10.22 -21.33
N LEU A 121 56.63 -11.02 -22.40
CA LEU A 121 55.34 -11.65 -22.72
C LEU A 121 54.85 -12.60 -21.62
N LYS A 122 55.76 -13.36 -20.99
CA LYS A 122 55.42 -14.20 -19.82
C LYS A 122 54.99 -13.37 -18.63
N TYR A 123 55.61 -12.22 -18.39
CA TYR A 123 55.22 -11.31 -17.31
C TYR A 123 53.84 -10.71 -17.59
N GLU A 124 53.61 -10.18 -18.79
CA GLU A 124 52.31 -9.61 -19.18
C GLU A 124 51.19 -10.65 -19.08
N ARG A 125 51.43 -11.87 -19.57
CA ARG A 125 50.49 -13.00 -19.44
C ARG A 125 50.17 -13.28 -17.97
N ARG A 126 51.17 -13.33 -17.10
CA ARG A 126 50.99 -13.53 -15.65
C ARG A 126 50.27 -12.35 -15.00
N SER A 127 50.51 -11.12 -15.44
CA SER A 127 49.84 -9.92 -14.95
C SER A 127 48.35 -9.94 -15.31
N LYS A 128 48.02 -10.18 -16.58
CA LYS A 128 46.65 -10.32 -17.07
C LYS A 128 45.91 -11.47 -16.36
N LYS A 129 46.58 -12.62 -16.16
CA LYS A 129 46.00 -13.75 -15.42
C LYS A 129 45.67 -13.38 -13.97
N ARG A 130 46.57 -12.67 -13.27
CA ARG A 130 46.30 -12.19 -11.90
C ARG A 130 45.10 -11.24 -11.87
N ARG A 131 45.06 -10.27 -12.79
CA ARG A 131 43.93 -9.33 -12.87
C ARG A 131 42.60 -10.06 -13.14
N LEU A 132 42.61 -11.07 -14.01
CA LEU A 132 41.43 -11.89 -14.27
C LEU A 132 40.96 -12.64 -13.01
N THR A 133 41.89 -13.25 -12.27
CA THR A 133 41.54 -13.93 -11.01
C THR A 133 41.07 -12.97 -9.91
N GLU A 134 41.49 -11.70 -9.92
CA GLU A 134 40.98 -10.67 -9.02
C GLU A 134 39.54 -10.30 -9.40
N LEU A 135 39.28 -10.05 -10.69
CA LEU A 135 37.93 -9.77 -11.19
C LEU A 135 36.96 -10.92 -10.92
N GLU A 136 37.40 -12.17 -11.07
CA GLU A 136 36.57 -13.34 -10.75
C GLU A 136 36.16 -13.34 -9.26
N LYS A 137 37.08 -13.03 -8.35
CA LYS A 137 36.79 -12.92 -6.91
C LYS A 137 35.86 -11.75 -6.60
N GLU A 138 36.07 -10.60 -7.24
CA GLU A 138 35.20 -9.44 -7.11
C GLU A 138 33.78 -9.79 -7.58
N TYR A 139 33.64 -10.46 -8.72
CA TYR A 139 32.37 -10.92 -9.25
C TYR A 139 31.67 -11.92 -8.32
N GLU A 140 32.39 -12.92 -7.80
CA GLU A 140 31.85 -13.85 -6.81
C GLU A 140 31.36 -13.12 -5.55
N SER A 141 32.13 -12.14 -5.06
CA SER A 141 31.75 -11.34 -3.89
C SER A 141 30.47 -10.53 -4.13
N LEU A 142 30.34 -9.90 -5.29
CA LEU A 142 29.16 -9.14 -5.69
C LEU A 142 27.94 -10.04 -5.87
N LEU A 143 28.11 -11.25 -6.40
CA LEU A 143 27.02 -12.21 -6.54
C LEU A 143 26.49 -12.67 -5.16
N ILE A 144 27.40 -12.91 -4.21
CA ILE A 144 27.05 -13.25 -2.83
C ILE A 144 26.37 -12.06 -2.14
N GLU A 145 26.83 -10.83 -2.36
CA GLU A 145 26.22 -9.63 -1.79
C GLU A 145 24.81 -9.38 -2.37
N ASN A 146 24.65 -9.53 -3.69
CA ASN A 146 23.36 -9.36 -4.36
C ASN A 146 22.32 -10.37 -3.86
N SER A 147 22.69 -11.66 -3.76
CA SER A 147 21.80 -12.71 -3.24
C SER A 147 21.40 -12.49 -1.77
N LYS A 148 22.33 -11.99 -0.93
CA LYS A 148 22.01 -11.57 0.45
C LYS A 148 21.07 -10.37 0.45
N GLY A 149 21.30 -9.38 -0.40
CA GLY A 149 20.44 -8.21 -0.56
C GLY A 149 19.02 -8.57 -0.96
N GLU A 150 18.85 -9.50 -1.89
CA GLU A 150 17.54 -9.99 -2.34
C GLU A 150 16.78 -10.75 -1.24
N LEU A 151 17.47 -11.60 -0.47
CA LEU A 151 16.89 -12.30 0.67
C LEU A 151 16.45 -11.34 1.79
N VAL A 152 17.22 -10.28 2.05
CA VAL A 152 16.88 -9.25 3.04
C VAL A 152 15.69 -8.42 2.56
N LYS A 153 15.69 -7.99 1.30
CA LYS A 153 14.56 -7.27 0.68
C LYS A 153 13.26 -8.09 0.72
N SER A 154 13.32 -9.39 0.42
CA SER A 154 12.12 -10.25 0.46
C SER A 154 11.58 -10.41 1.88
N LYS A 155 12.45 -10.57 2.88
CA LYS A 155 12.05 -10.65 4.30
C LYS A 155 11.44 -9.33 4.79
N ILE A 156 12.06 -8.18 4.49
CA ILE A 156 11.53 -6.86 4.86
C ILE A 156 10.18 -6.61 4.18
N SER A 157 10.05 -6.87 2.88
CA SER A 157 8.80 -6.77 2.14
C SER A 157 7.70 -7.67 2.73
N SER A 158 8.04 -8.90 3.14
CA SER A 158 7.07 -9.80 3.77
C SER A 158 6.62 -9.32 5.16
N ARG A 159 7.52 -8.73 5.96
CA ARG A 159 7.19 -8.16 7.27
C ARG A 159 6.34 -6.89 7.13
N ALA A 160 6.70 -6.02 6.19
CA ALA A 160 5.94 -4.81 5.87
C ALA A 160 4.53 -5.17 5.41
N ARG A 161 4.38 -6.14 4.50
CA ARG A 161 3.05 -6.63 4.07
C ARG A 161 2.21 -7.20 5.21
N LYS A 162 2.81 -7.94 6.14
CA LYS A 162 2.11 -8.43 7.34
C LYS A 162 1.66 -7.28 8.25
N LEU A 163 2.49 -6.26 8.42
CA LEU A 163 2.14 -5.07 9.20
C LEU A 163 1.01 -4.28 8.54
N VAL A 164 1.08 -4.07 7.21
CA VAL A 164 0.01 -3.42 6.44
C VAL A 164 -1.30 -4.18 6.61
N SER A 165 -1.31 -5.50 6.40
CA SER A 165 -2.51 -6.31 6.58
C SER A 165 -3.04 -6.29 8.03
N HIS A 166 -2.16 -6.21 9.03
CA HIS A 166 -2.58 -6.05 10.43
C HIS A 166 -3.23 -4.68 10.67
N LEU A 167 -2.64 -3.61 10.16
CA LEU A 167 -3.18 -2.24 10.28
C LEU A 167 -4.51 -2.11 9.54
N GLU A 168 -4.65 -2.69 8.35
CA GLU A 168 -5.92 -2.76 7.61
C GLU A 168 -7.02 -3.45 8.44
N ASN A 169 -6.69 -4.57 9.09
CA ASN A 169 -7.65 -5.28 9.95
C ASN A 169 -8.05 -4.45 11.18
N GLU A 170 -7.11 -3.76 11.83
CA GLU A 170 -7.43 -2.87 12.95
C GLU A 170 -8.27 -1.67 12.49
N ILE A 171 -7.99 -1.09 11.31
CA ILE A 171 -8.82 -0.03 10.71
C ILE A 171 -10.24 -0.53 10.49
N HIS A 172 -10.41 -1.72 9.89
CA HIS A 172 -11.73 -2.31 9.68
C HIS A 172 -12.47 -2.55 11.00
N LYS A 173 -11.78 -3.01 12.04
CA LYS A 173 -12.35 -3.23 13.36
C LYS A 173 -12.81 -1.92 14.00
N VAL A 174 -12.00 -0.87 13.95
CA VAL A 174 -12.37 0.47 14.44
C VAL A 174 -13.55 1.03 13.67
N LEU A 175 -13.59 0.84 12.34
CA LEU A 175 -14.71 1.27 11.51
C LEU A 175 -16.02 0.58 11.91
N ILE A 176 -15.99 -0.74 12.14
CA ILE A 176 -17.16 -1.49 12.63
C ILE A 176 -17.62 -0.95 13.99
N GLN A 177 -16.68 -0.77 14.94
CA GLN A 177 -17.00 -0.20 16.26
C GLN A 177 -17.60 1.20 16.16
N TRP A 178 -17.09 2.04 15.25
CA TRP A 178 -17.62 3.37 14.99
C TRP A 178 -19.04 3.32 14.44
N THR A 179 -19.32 2.46 13.45
CA THR A 179 -20.68 2.30 12.91
C THR A 179 -21.67 1.79 13.96
N GLU A 180 -21.23 0.88 14.85
CA GLU A 180 -22.04 0.38 15.96
C GLU A 180 -22.33 1.51 16.97
N ALA A 181 -21.31 2.28 17.35
CA ALA A 181 -21.46 3.43 18.24
C ALA A 181 -22.41 4.48 17.64
N GLU A 182 -22.35 4.71 16.33
CA GLU A 182 -23.25 5.64 15.66
C GLU A 182 -24.69 5.12 15.64
N LEU A 183 -24.91 3.82 15.42
CA LEU A 183 -26.23 3.21 15.53
C LEU A 183 -26.80 3.34 16.95
N VAL A 184 -25.97 3.11 17.96
CA VAL A 184 -26.34 3.28 19.38
C VAL A 184 -26.68 4.74 19.66
N LYS A 185 -25.89 5.71 19.17
CA LYS A 185 -26.18 7.15 19.26
C LYS A 185 -27.52 7.50 18.62
N LYS A 186 -27.81 7.00 17.41
CA LYS A 186 -29.10 7.21 16.73
C LYS A 186 -30.27 6.65 17.54
N LYS A 187 -30.12 5.47 18.15
CA LYS A 187 -31.11 4.89 19.06
C LYS A 187 -31.35 5.77 20.28
N TYR A 188 -30.30 6.22 20.97
CA TYR A 188 -30.44 7.12 22.12
C TYR A 188 -31.06 8.46 21.75
N PHE A 189 -30.75 8.99 20.56
CA PHE A 189 -31.37 10.21 20.06
C PHE A 189 -32.88 10.00 19.86
N SER A 190 -33.29 8.87 19.26
CA SER A 190 -34.70 8.53 19.11
C SER A 190 -35.42 8.35 20.45
N ILE A 191 -34.77 7.69 21.43
CA ILE A 191 -35.33 7.52 22.78
C ILE A 191 -35.49 8.88 23.46
N ARG A 192 -34.48 9.74 23.38
CA ARG A 192 -34.53 11.09 23.92
C ARG A 192 -35.67 11.90 23.30
N GLN A 193 -35.83 11.83 21.98
CA GLN A 193 -36.92 12.53 21.30
C GLN A 193 -38.28 12.03 21.80
N ALA A 194 -38.47 10.71 21.90
CA ALA A 194 -39.72 10.14 22.43
C ALA A 194 -39.99 10.59 23.88
N LEU A 195 -38.97 10.65 24.74
CA LEU A 195 -39.11 11.15 26.11
C LEU A 195 -39.48 12.64 26.16
N ILE A 196 -38.93 13.46 25.26
CA ILE A 196 -39.31 14.87 25.14
C ILE A 196 -40.76 14.97 24.69
N ASP A 197 -41.15 14.24 23.65
CA ASP A 197 -42.53 14.24 23.14
C ASP A 197 -43.53 13.81 24.22
N ASP A 198 -43.19 12.80 25.01
CA ASP A 198 -44.02 12.34 26.13
C ASP A 198 -44.06 13.35 27.27
N SER A 199 -42.95 14.05 27.57
CA SER A 199 -42.95 15.12 28.57
C SER A 199 -43.93 16.24 28.22
N VAL A 200 -43.99 16.63 26.94
CA VAL A 200 -44.95 17.64 26.46
C VAL A 200 -46.39 17.15 26.59
N LYS A 201 -46.65 15.86 26.29
CA LYS A 201 -47.98 15.27 26.49
C LYS A 201 -48.37 15.25 27.96
N PHE A 202 -47.46 14.87 28.86
CA PHE A 202 -47.73 14.85 30.30
C PHE A 202 -48.03 16.26 30.82
N GLU A 203 -47.27 17.27 30.40
CA GLU A 203 -47.51 18.67 30.77
C GLU A 203 -48.91 19.13 30.31
N SER A 204 -49.28 18.85 29.06
CA SER A 204 -50.61 19.20 28.54
C SER A 204 -51.75 18.47 29.28
N SER A 205 -51.54 17.22 29.67
CA SER A 205 -52.53 16.46 30.44
C SER A 205 -52.63 16.95 31.88
N LEU A 206 -51.52 17.35 32.49
CA LEU A 206 -51.47 17.91 33.83
C LEU A 206 -52.24 19.24 33.86
N SER A 207 -51.91 20.16 32.96
CA SER A 207 -52.60 21.45 32.84
C SER A 207 -54.12 21.27 32.62
N ARG A 208 -54.53 20.32 31.78
CA ARG A 208 -55.96 20.00 31.60
C ARG A 208 -56.64 19.50 32.88
N ILE A 209 -55.95 18.67 33.68
CA ILE A 209 -56.47 18.16 34.95
C ILE A 209 -56.54 19.28 35.99
N GLU A 210 -55.53 20.14 36.06
CA GLU A 210 -55.51 21.32 36.93
C GLU A 210 -56.65 22.28 36.61
N ASP A 211 -56.91 22.54 35.33
CA ASP A 211 -58.05 23.34 34.87
C ASP A 211 -59.38 22.72 35.30
N LEU A 212 -59.52 21.40 35.17
CA LEU A 212 -60.72 20.69 35.61
C LEU A 212 -60.90 20.78 37.12
N LEU A 213 -59.82 20.63 37.89
CA LEU A 213 -59.83 20.69 39.34
C LEU A 213 -60.18 22.11 39.82
N ASN A 214 -59.66 23.15 39.16
CA ASN A 214 -60.03 24.54 39.44
C ASN A 214 -61.52 24.80 39.14
N LYS A 215 -62.03 24.32 38.00
CA LYS A 215 -63.47 24.40 37.68
C LYS A 215 -64.32 23.69 38.74
N GLN A 216 -63.93 22.51 39.18
CA GLN A 216 -64.62 21.77 40.24
C GLN A 216 -64.55 22.49 41.59
N ARG A 217 -63.41 23.06 41.96
CA ARG A 217 -63.29 23.90 43.18
C ARG A 217 -64.22 25.10 43.14
N ASP A 218 -64.30 25.77 42.00
CA ASP A 218 -65.19 26.93 41.84
C ASP A 218 -66.66 26.51 41.87
N GLU A 219 -67.00 25.35 41.32
CA GLU A 219 -68.35 24.77 41.45
C GLU A 219 -68.68 24.41 42.90
N ILE A 220 -67.76 23.79 43.64
CA ILE A 220 -67.93 23.50 45.08
C ILE A 220 -68.16 24.80 45.86
N LYS A 221 -67.36 25.85 45.64
CA LYS A 221 -67.55 27.15 46.30
C LYS A 221 -68.94 27.74 46.01
N LYS A 222 -69.41 27.64 44.76
CA LYS A 222 -70.77 28.08 44.40
C LYS A 222 -71.84 27.28 45.13
N LEU A 223 -71.69 25.96 45.23
CA LEU A 223 -72.62 25.10 45.95
C LEU A 223 -72.60 25.36 47.47
N GLU A 224 -71.43 25.64 48.04
CA GLU A 224 -71.29 26.05 49.44
C GLU A 224 -72.01 27.38 49.71
N TYR A 225 -71.84 28.36 48.82
CA TYR A 225 -72.57 29.63 48.91
C TYR A 225 -74.09 29.44 48.87
N VAL A 226 -74.59 28.65 47.91
CA VAL A 226 -76.03 28.35 47.81
C VAL A 226 -76.53 27.59 49.03
N ARG A 227 -75.73 26.67 49.59
CA ARG A 227 -76.07 25.95 50.82
C ARG A 227 -76.17 26.90 52.01
N GLU A 228 -75.23 27.83 52.15
CA GLU A 228 -75.25 28.83 53.23
C GLU A 228 -76.47 29.75 53.10
N GLU A 229 -76.76 30.25 51.90
CA GLU A 229 -77.96 31.06 51.63
C GLU A 229 -79.25 30.28 51.95
N ALA A 230 -79.33 29.00 51.57
CA ALA A 230 -80.45 28.13 51.90
C ALA A 230 -80.57 27.87 53.42
N ALA A 231 -79.44 27.74 54.13
CA ALA A 231 -79.42 27.59 55.58
C ALA A 231 -79.92 28.86 56.28
N GLU A 232 -79.45 30.04 55.85
CA GLU A 232 -79.95 31.34 56.33
C GLU A 232 -81.45 31.50 56.09
N MET A 233 -81.93 31.17 54.88
CA MET A 233 -83.35 31.20 54.52
C MET A 233 -84.18 30.30 55.43
N ARG A 234 -83.68 29.09 55.73
CA ARG A 234 -84.32 28.17 56.68
C ARG A 234 -84.37 28.74 58.10
N ILE A 235 -83.27 29.32 58.59
CA ILE A 235 -83.21 29.95 59.93
C ILE A 235 -84.23 31.09 60.00
N ARG A 236 -84.25 31.99 58.99
CA ARG A 236 -85.23 33.08 58.90
C ARG A 236 -86.66 32.57 58.91
N ALA A 237 -86.97 31.53 58.13
CA ALA A 237 -88.29 30.91 58.11
C ALA A 237 -88.66 30.33 59.47
N THR A 238 -87.76 29.55 60.11
CA THR A 238 -88.01 28.98 61.44
C THR A 238 -88.24 30.05 62.50
N ALA A 239 -87.46 31.13 62.49
CA ALA A 239 -87.62 32.27 63.41
C ALA A 239 -88.95 32.99 63.18
N ALA A 240 -89.34 33.23 61.92
CA ALA A 240 -90.62 33.82 61.57
C ALA A 240 -91.81 32.95 62.04
N THR A 241 -91.74 31.63 61.83
CA THR A 241 -92.78 30.70 62.30
C THR A 241 -92.84 30.62 63.82
N ALA A 242 -91.70 30.67 64.52
CA ALA A 242 -91.67 30.67 65.99
C ALA A 242 -92.25 31.97 66.56
N ALA A 243 -91.94 33.12 65.96
CA ALA A 243 -92.51 34.41 66.35
C ALA A 243 -94.02 34.46 66.11
N GLU A 244 -94.51 33.91 64.99
CA GLU A 244 -95.96 33.79 64.74
C GLU A 244 -96.64 32.86 65.75
N ALA A 245 -96.03 31.70 66.04
CA ALA A 245 -96.55 30.78 67.04
C ALA A 245 -96.60 31.40 68.44
N ALA A 246 -95.58 32.16 68.84
CA ALA A 246 -95.57 32.91 70.10
C ALA A 246 -96.69 33.96 70.14
N ARG A 247 -96.86 34.75 69.07
CA ARG A 247 -97.96 35.72 68.96
C ARG A 247 -99.34 35.05 69.05
N ALA A 248 -99.51 33.90 68.40
CA ALA A 248 -100.75 33.12 68.46
C ALA A 248 -101.01 32.60 69.87
N HIS A 249 -99.99 32.07 70.55
CA HIS A 249 -100.08 31.59 71.92
C HIS A 249 -100.39 32.73 72.91
N ASP A 250 -99.72 33.87 72.80
CA ASP A 250 -100.00 35.05 73.62
C ASP A 250 -101.43 35.55 73.42
N ALA A 251 -101.92 35.57 72.18
CA ALA A 251 -103.31 35.93 71.87
C ALA A 251 -104.31 34.90 72.45
N GLU A 252 -104.00 33.61 72.41
CA GLU A 252 -104.81 32.56 73.05
C GLU A 252 -104.82 32.71 74.57
N HIS A 253 -103.65 32.94 75.18
CA HIS A 253 -103.49 33.14 76.62
C HIS A 253 -104.26 34.38 77.08
N ALA A 254 -104.16 35.50 76.34
CA ALA A 254 -104.95 36.70 76.60
C ALA A 254 -106.46 36.41 76.59
N ARG A 255 -106.97 35.75 75.53
CA ARG A 255 -108.37 35.33 75.46
C ARG A 255 -108.76 34.38 76.61
N ALA A 256 -107.86 33.48 77.02
CA ALA A 256 -108.10 32.57 78.14
C ALA A 256 -108.17 33.31 79.48
N THR A 257 -107.29 34.28 79.71
CA THR A 257 -107.32 35.14 80.90
C THR A 257 -108.58 36.00 80.95
N GLU A 258 -109.01 36.56 79.82
CA GLU A 258 -110.29 37.29 79.72
C GLU A 258 -111.48 36.37 80.04
N ARG A 259 -111.53 35.17 79.45
CA ARG A 259 -112.57 34.16 79.76
C ARG A 259 -112.57 33.78 81.24
N ALA A 260 -111.40 33.55 81.83
CA ALA A 260 -111.25 33.23 83.24
C ALA A 260 -111.70 34.39 84.14
N TYR A 261 -111.29 35.62 83.82
CA TYR A 261 -111.70 36.84 84.51
C TYR A 261 -113.22 37.02 84.49
N PHE A 262 -113.86 36.88 83.32
CA PHE A 262 -115.32 36.95 83.23
C PHE A 262 -115.98 35.80 83.99
N SER A 263 -115.48 34.56 83.87
CA SER A 263 -116.00 33.41 84.63
C SER A 263 -115.92 33.63 86.14
N GLN A 264 -114.80 34.14 86.65
CA GLN A 264 -114.62 34.51 88.06
C GLN A 264 -115.63 35.58 88.46
N ARG A 265 -115.76 36.66 87.67
CA ARG A 265 -116.71 37.75 87.96
C ARG A 265 -118.16 37.27 87.92
N PHE A 266 -118.51 36.36 87.01
CA PHE A 266 -119.82 35.71 86.99
C PHE A 266 -120.02 34.83 88.23
N GLY A 267 -119.02 34.05 88.65
CA GLY A 267 -119.07 33.23 89.87
C GLY A 267 -119.13 34.06 91.15
N GLU A 268 -118.41 35.18 91.21
CA GLU A 268 -118.49 36.19 92.27
C GLU A 268 -119.86 36.83 92.29
N ARG A 269 -120.37 37.29 91.15
CA ARG A 269 -121.71 37.87 91.06
C ARG A 269 -122.81 36.87 91.37
N LYS A 270 -122.62 35.58 91.07
CA LYS A 270 -123.50 34.48 91.48
C LYS A 270 -123.44 34.26 92.99
N ARG A 271 -122.25 34.21 93.60
CA ARG A 271 -122.06 34.15 95.06
C ARG A 271 -122.56 35.39 95.77
N GLU A 272 -122.44 36.56 95.16
CA GLU A 272 -122.96 37.82 95.65
C GLU A 272 -124.46 37.87 95.51
N LEU A 273 -125.07 37.39 94.41
CA LEU A 273 -126.52 37.20 94.27
C LEU A 273 -127.05 36.20 95.29
N GLU A 274 -126.33 35.11 95.56
CA GLU A 274 -126.64 34.13 96.61
C GLU A 274 -126.52 34.74 98.03
N LYS A 275 -125.57 35.67 98.23
CA LYS A 275 -125.44 36.46 99.47
C LYS A 275 -126.46 37.62 99.55
N LEU A 276 -126.86 38.21 98.42
CA LEU A 276 -127.80 39.33 98.27
C LEU A 276 -129.25 38.84 98.28
N GLU A 277 -129.52 37.57 98.01
CA GLU A 277 -130.76 36.88 98.38
C GLU A 277 -130.92 36.81 99.93
N LYS A 278 -129.86 37.10 100.69
CA LYS A 278 -129.87 37.20 102.16
C LYS A 278 -129.55 38.56 102.77
N ARG A 279 -129.37 39.64 101.98
CA ARG A 279 -129.33 41.00 102.57
C ARG A 279 -129.53 42.16 101.59
N VAL A 280 -130.77 42.64 101.63
CA VAL A 280 -131.35 43.95 101.29
C VAL A 280 -130.48 45.17 101.73
N PHE A 281 -130.17 46.03 100.74
CA PHE A 281 -129.95 47.52 100.71
C PHE A 281 -128.64 48.23 101.21
N PRO A 282 -128.26 49.39 100.57
CA PRO A 282 -126.95 50.11 100.61
C PRO A 282 -126.93 51.24 101.70
N PRO A 283 -125.96 52.21 101.85
CA PRO A 283 -124.97 52.78 100.91
C PRO A 283 -123.59 53.32 101.45
N ASN A 284 -122.81 53.92 100.53
CA ASN A 284 -121.91 55.09 100.67
C ASN A 284 -120.46 55.03 101.25
N SER A 285 -119.49 55.27 100.33
CA SER A 285 -118.62 56.48 100.23
C SER A 285 -117.11 56.44 100.64
N ARG A 286 -116.32 57.13 99.79
CA ARG A 286 -114.97 57.77 99.96
C ARG A 286 -113.73 56.84 100.07
N SER A 287 -112.51 57.17 99.64
CA SER A 287 -111.91 58.23 98.81
C SER A 287 -110.37 58.03 98.74
N VAL A 288 -109.72 58.42 97.62
CA VAL A 288 -108.51 59.30 97.55
C VAL A 288 -107.05 58.75 97.69
N VAL A 289 -106.26 58.96 96.58
CA VAL A 289 -104.87 59.54 96.48
C VAL A 289 -103.67 58.62 96.86
N ARG A 290 -102.42 58.61 96.31
CA ARG A 290 -101.43 59.50 95.62
C ARG A 290 -100.33 58.58 94.99
N GLN A 291 -99.70 58.75 93.82
CA GLN A 291 -98.65 59.67 93.31
C GLN A 291 -97.29 59.77 94.08
N GLU A 292 -96.21 59.49 93.32
CA GLU A 292 -94.89 60.17 93.24
C GLU A 292 -93.70 59.90 94.21
N SER A 293 -92.57 59.52 93.57
CA SER A 293 -91.28 60.25 93.50
C SER A 293 -90.23 60.23 94.64
N THR A 294 -88.99 59.89 94.22
CA THR A 294 -87.66 60.49 94.55
C THR A 294 -86.99 60.36 95.93
N ARG A 295 -85.65 60.33 95.85
CA ARG A 295 -84.62 60.68 96.86
C ARG A 295 -84.47 59.70 98.03
N SER A 296 -83.31 59.53 98.66
CA SER A 296 -81.95 60.03 98.48
C SER A 296 -81.08 59.31 99.52
N ASP A 297 -79.76 59.34 99.29
CA ASP A 297 -78.72 59.57 100.29
C ASP A 297 -78.35 58.48 101.31
N ARG A 298 -77.01 58.27 101.34
CA ARG A 298 -76.14 58.17 102.53
C ARG A 298 -76.28 56.91 103.37
N GLU A 299 -75.24 56.31 103.96
CA GLU A 299 -73.82 56.57 104.12
C GLU A 299 -73.26 55.29 104.81
N ALA A 300 -71.97 55.31 105.17
CA ALA A 300 -71.23 54.43 106.08
C ALA A 300 -70.31 53.42 105.36
N GLU A 301 -69.00 53.65 105.23
CA GLU A 301 -67.92 53.88 106.22
C GLU A 301 -67.13 52.57 106.51
N ALA A 302 -65.85 52.76 106.87
CA ALA A 302 -64.79 51.80 107.22
C ALA A 302 -63.91 51.32 106.03
N VAL A 303 -62.81 52.01 105.69
CA VAL A 303 -61.46 52.01 106.32
C VAL A 303 -60.66 50.74 106.00
N SER A 304 -59.58 50.87 105.23
CA SER A 304 -58.20 50.68 105.73
C SER A 304 -57.20 50.93 104.60
N GLU A 305 -56.25 51.83 104.87
CA GLU A 305 -55.10 52.15 104.04
C GLU A 305 -54.10 51.00 104.05
N GLU A 306 -53.70 50.52 102.86
CA GLU A 306 -52.41 49.85 102.67
C GLU A 306 -52.01 49.82 101.18
N ALA A 307 -51.69 50.97 100.56
CA ALA A 307 -51.21 50.98 99.18
C ALA A 307 -50.49 52.28 98.77
N SER A 308 -49.27 52.55 99.26
CA SER A 308 -48.49 53.71 98.75
C SER A 308 -47.54 53.33 97.60
N ALA A 309 -46.98 52.12 97.58
CA ALA A 309 -46.21 51.62 96.43
C ALA A 309 -47.09 50.86 95.41
N ALA A 310 -48.12 50.14 95.89
CA ALA A 310 -49.08 49.45 95.04
C ALA A 310 -49.96 50.43 94.24
N ALA A 311 -50.38 51.57 94.81
CA ALA A 311 -51.20 52.56 94.08
C ALA A 311 -50.44 53.29 92.97
N GLN A 312 -49.13 53.51 93.13
CA GLN A 312 -48.31 54.13 92.07
C GLN A 312 -48.05 53.15 90.92
N MET A 313 -47.75 51.88 91.23
CA MET A 313 -47.66 50.83 90.21
C MET A 313 -49.02 50.59 89.53
N GLU A 314 -50.13 50.65 90.27
CA GLU A 314 -51.49 50.53 89.75
C GLU A 314 -51.87 51.70 88.83
N ASP A 315 -51.51 52.95 89.13
CA ASP A 315 -51.76 54.09 88.23
C ASP A 315 -50.95 53.99 86.92
N ILE A 316 -49.69 53.53 87.01
CA ILE A 316 -48.87 53.24 85.82
C ILE A 316 -49.49 52.08 85.03
N PHE A 317 -49.97 51.03 85.70
CA PHE A 317 -50.60 49.87 85.07
C PHE A 317 -51.94 50.23 84.40
N GLN A 318 -52.75 51.07 85.04
CA GLN A 318 -54.00 51.58 84.48
C GLN A 318 -53.76 52.50 83.28
N LYS A 319 -52.71 53.32 83.30
CA LYS A 319 -52.28 54.09 82.12
C LYS A 319 -51.82 53.17 81.00
N LEU A 320 -51.05 52.11 81.31
CA LEU A 320 -50.61 51.10 80.35
C LEU A 320 -51.82 50.38 79.73
N MET A 321 -52.76 49.92 80.56
CA MET A 321 -54.02 49.29 80.17
C MET A 321 -54.86 50.19 79.25
N LYS A 322 -55.00 51.48 79.59
CA LYS A 322 -55.70 52.47 78.74
C LYS A 322 -55.03 52.67 77.39
N LEU A 323 -53.69 52.72 77.34
CA LEU A 323 -52.93 52.89 76.10
C LEU A 323 -52.95 51.62 75.23
N THR A 324 -52.95 50.44 75.84
CA THR A 324 -53.05 49.16 75.12
C THR A 324 -54.48 48.73 74.81
N GLY A 325 -55.49 49.38 75.40
CA GLY A 325 -56.91 49.08 75.22
C GLY A 325 -57.36 47.75 75.85
N VAL A 326 -56.76 47.38 76.98
CA VAL A 326 -56.92 46.07 77.63
C VAL A 326 -57.42 46.24 79.06
N THR A 327 -58.37 45.41 79.49
CA THR A 327 -59.03 45.48 80.80
C THR A 327 -58.38 44.63 81.89
N ASN A 328 -57.54 43.65 81.53
CA ASN A 328 -56.89 42.73 82.47
C ASN A 328 -55.37 42.94 82.46
N PRO A 329 -54.70 43.05 83.62
CA PRO A 329 -53.27 43.30 83.67
C PRO A 329 -52.38 42.20 83.04
N GLU A 330 -52.79 40.94 83.10
CA GLU A 330 -52.03 39.83 82.49
C GLU A 330 -52.02 39.91 80.95
N GLU A 331 -53.14 40.33 80.36
CA GLU A 331 -53.27 40.48 78.90
C GLU A 331 -52.34 41.58 78.34
N VAL A 332 -51.99 42.59 79.15
CA VAL A 332 -51.01 43.61 78.76
C VAL A 332 -49.62 43.00 78.64
N PHE A 333 -49.21 42.19 79.62
CA PHE A 333 -47.93 41.49 79.57
C PHE A 333 -47.85 40.51 78.40
N ASP A 334 -48.93 39.77 78.12
CA ASP A 334 -48.97 38.84 77.00
C ASP A 334 -48.86 39.56 75.64
N ARG A 335 -49.48 40.74 75.49
CA ARG A 335 -49.31 41.56 74.28
C ARG A 335 -47.89 42.09 74.11
N PHE A 336 -47.25 42.58 75.17
CA PHE A 336 -45.85 43.01 75.10
C PHE A 336 -44.90 41.84 74.82
N ARG A 337 -45.17 40.67 75.39
CA ARG A 337 -44.41 39.45 75.11
C ARG A 337 -44.57 39.04 73.64
N ALA A 338 -45.80 39.01 73.13
CA ALA A 338 -46.08 38.73 71.72
C ALA A 338 -45.47 39.77 70.78
N GLN A 339 -45.50 41.06 71.13
CA GLN A 339 -44.88 42.13 70.35
C GLN A 339 -43.36 41.99 70.32
N ARG A 340 -42.73 41.70 71.46
CA ARG A 340 -41.28 41.44 71.53
C ARG A 340 -40.90 40.21 70.72
N ASP A 341 -41.66 39.13 70.83
CA ASP A 341 -41.37 37.88 70.13
C ASP A 341 -41.62 38.04 68.60
N THR A 342 -42.60 38.86 68.20
CA THR A 342 -42.81 39.27 66.80
C THR A 342 -41.65 40.13 66.29
N CYS A 343 -41.18 41.10 67.09
CA CYS A 343 -40.04 41.94 66.74
C CYS A 343 -38.75 41.12 66.56
N LYS A 344 -38.52 40.13 67.44
CA LYS A 344 -37.41 39.17 67.29
C LYS A 344 -37.54 38.35 66.02
N ARG A 345 -38.74 37.85 65.71
CA ARG A 345 -38.99 37.08 64.49
C ARG A 345 -38.77 37.91 63.23
N LEU A 346 -39.22 39.17 63.21
CA LEU A 346 -39.01 40.08 62.10
C LEU A 346 -37.53 40.43 61.93
N SER A 347 -36.80 40.67 63.02
CA SER A 347 -35.35 40.94 62.96
C SER A 347 -34.58 39.73 62.44
N TYR A 348 -34.94 38.52 62.90
CA TYR A 348 -34.37 37.28 62.38
C TYR A 348 -34.67 37.11 60.89
N LEU A 349 -35.93 37.32 60.47
CA LEU A 349 -36.31 37.20 59.07
C LEU A 349 -35.57 38.22 58.20
N GLN A 350 -35.47 39.46 58.66
CA GLN A 350 -34.72 40.52 57.98
C GLN A 350 -33.25 40.13 57.83
N GLN A 351 -32.61 39.67 58.90
CA GLN A 351 -31.22 39.23 58.86
C GLN A 351 -31.04 38.05 57.90
N THR A 352 -31.89 37.03 57.96
CA THR A 352 -31.80 35.88 57.02
C THR A 352 -32.01 36.32 55.57
N THR A 353 -32.93 37.24 55.29
CA THR A 353 -33.12 37.75 53.92
C THR A 353 -31.97 38.61 53.44
N GLU A 354 -31.30 39.33 54.34
CA GLU A 354 -30.12 40.14 54.02
C GLU A 354 -28.90 39.27 53.74
N GLU A 355 -28.69 38.22 54.54
CA GLU A 355 -27.65 37.20 54.32
C GLU A 355 -27.90 36.45 53.00
N GLU A 356 -29.12 35.98 52.74
CA GLU A 356 -29.48 35.32 51.47
C GLU A 356 -29.27 36.23 50.26
N LYS A 357 -29.61 37.52 50.39
CA LYS A 357 -29.37 38.51 49.34
C LYS A 357 -27.88 38.65 49.05
N LEU A 358 -27.05 38.77 50.10
CA LEU A 358 -25.60 38.93 49.96
C LEU A 358 -24.97 37.69 49.29
N ASP A 359 -25.40 36.49 49.69
CA ASP A 359 -25.01 35.23 49.04
C ASP A 359 -25.39 35.17 47.56
N LEU A 360 -26.60 35.63 47.22
CA LEU A 360 -27.06 35.69 45.83
C LEU A 360 -26.26 36.70 44.99
N GLU A 361 -25.92 37.86 45.55
CA GLU A 361 -25.07 38.86 44.90
C GLU A 361 -23.65 38.32 44.67
N GLN A 362 -23.08 37.60 45.64
CA GLN A 362 -21.79 36.92 45.48
C GLN A 362 -21.83 35.82 44.42
N ARG A 363 -22.88 35.00 44.38
CA ARG A 363 -23.06 33.98 43.33
C ARG A 363 -23.22 34.63 41.96
N GLN A 364 -23.98 35.71 41.86
CA GLN A 364 -24.16 36.44 40.60
C GLN A 364 -22.83 36.98 40.08
N THR A 365 -22.05 37.64 40.93
CA THR A 365 -20.74 38.18 40.54
C THR A 365 -19.76 37.08 40.14
N THR A 366 -19.76 35.96 40.85
CA THR A 366 -18.93 34.79 40.50
C THR A 366 -19.32 34.21 39.15
N LEU A 367 -20.62 33.98 38.92
CA LEU A 367 -21.13 33.47 37.63
C LEU A 367 -20.85 34.43 36.47
N MET A 368 -20.94 35.74 36.71
CA MET A 368 -20.59 36.74 35.69
C MET A 368 -19.09 36.68 35.34
N ALA A 369 -18.22 36.57 36.34
CA ALA A 369 -16.78 36.46 36.12
C ALA A 369 -16.41 35.15 35.38
N GLU A 370 -17.06 34.03 35.72
CA GLU A 370 -16.89 32.77 34.98
C GLU A 370 -17.35 32.90 33.53
N LEU A 371 -18.49 33.55 33.27
CA LEU A 371 -19.01 33.77 31.92
C LEU A 371 -18.05 34.64 31.09
N GLU A 372 -17.50 35.70 31.68
CA GLU A 372 -16.47 36.51 31.04
C GLU A 372 -15.21 35.70 30.74
N ALA A 373 -14.71 34.91 31.69
CA ALA A 373 -13.57 34.03 31.48
C ALA A 373 -13.81 33.01 30.35
N PHE A 374 -15.00 32.39 30.29
CA PHE A 374 -15.37 31.48 29.21
C PHE A 374 -15.46 32.18 27.85
N LYS A 375 -15.94 33.43 27.79
CA LYS A 375 -15.94 34.23 26.56
C LYS A 375 -14.52 34.47 26.07
N PHE A 376 -13.61 34.89 26.93
CA PHE A 376 -12.21 35.14 26.55
C PHE A 376 -11.47 33.86 26.17
N ALA A 377 -11.68 32.77 26.89
CA ALA A 377 -11.10 31.47 26.55
C ALA A 377 -11.60 31.00 25.16
N SER A 378 -12.90 31.10 24.89
CA SER A 378 -13.45 30.71 23.60
C SER A 378 -12.96 31.58 22.43
N VAL A 379 -12.70 32.86 22.65
CA VAL A 379 -12.11 33.75 21.62
C VAL A 379 -10.65 33.38 21.38
N LYS A 380 -9.88 33.19 22.45
CA LYS A 380 -8.47 32.80 22.36
C LYS A 380 -8.28 31.48 21.61
N ASP A 381 -9.07 30.45 21.93
CA ASP A 381 -9.00 29.15 21.24
C ASP A 381 -9.34 29.27 19.73
N LYS A 382 -10.27 30.18 19.38
CA LYS A 382 -10.61 30.45 17.97
C LYS A 382 -9.48 31.18 17.25
N ASP A 383 -8.86 32.15 17.89
CA ASP A 383 -7.74 32.92 17.32
C ASP A 383 -6.53 32.00 17.12
N GLU A 384 -6.17 31.20 18.13
CA GLU A 384 -5.09 30.20 18.03
C GLU A 384 -5.38 29.16 16.94
N GLY A 385 -6.63 28.70 16.84
CA GLY A 385 -7.05 27.80 15.75
C GLY A 385 -6.97 28.46 14.37
N GLN A 386 -7.32 29.74 14.27
CA GLN A 386 -7.25 30.50 13.03
C GLN A 386 -5.80 30.75 12.58
N ASP A 387 -4.90 31.02 13.52
CA ASP A 387 -3.47 31.17 13.25
C ASP A 387 -2.86 29.85 12.76
N GLN A 388 -3.16 28.73 13.42
CA GLN A 388 -2.72 27.40 12.96
C GLN A 388 -3.24 27.07 11.55
N ILE A 389 -4.49 27.43 11.24
CA ILE A 389 -5.05 27.27 9.89
C ILE A 389 -4.30 28.14 8.87
N ASN A 390 -3.94 29.36 9.25
CA ASN A 390 -3.19 30.26 8.37
C ASN A 390 -1.77 29.74 8.11
N ASP A 391 -1.09 29.23 9.14
CA ASP A 391 0.23 28.60 9.00
C ASP A 391 0.18 27.38 8.07
N LEU A 392 -0.82 26.51 8.25
CA LEU A 392 -1.03 25.37 7.36
C LEU A 392 -1.32 25.79 5.92
N LYS A 393 -2.10 26.86 5.71
CA LYS A 393 -2.34 27.40 4.35
C LYS A 393 -1.06 27.92 3.72
N ILE A 394 -0.21 28.61 4.47
CA ILE A 394 1.09 29.09 3.98
C ILE A 394 1.97 27.90 3.58
N GLU A 395 2.00 26.84 4.39
CA GLU A 395 2.82 25.67 4.10
C GLU A 395 2.29 24.89 2.88
N ILE A 396 0.98 24.73 2.77
CA ILE A 396 0.34 24.15 1.57
C ILE A 396 0.71 24.95 0.32
N GLN A 397 0.67 26.29 0.39
CA GLN A 397 1.02 27.12 -0.75
C GLN A 397 2.48 26.93 -1.18
N LYS A 398 3.43 26.85 -0.23
CA LYS A 398 4.83 26.59 -0.55
C LYS A 398 5.03 25.22 -1.22
N GLU A 399 4.38 24.18 -0.69
CA GLU A 399 4.45 22.84 -1.29
C GLU A 399 3.82 22.82 -2.69
N GLN A 400 2.73 23.57 -2.90
CA GLN A 400 2.11 23.76 -4.20
C GLN A 400 3.08 24.44 -5.19
N ASP A 401 3.76 25.50 -4.76
CA ASP A 401 4.74 26.22 -5.58
C ASP A 401 5.92 25.30 -5.97
N ILE A 402 6.43 24.50 -5.02
CA ILE A 402 7.48 23.50 -5.29
C ILE A 402 7.01 22.43 -6.26
N HIS A 403 5.77 21.94 -6.09
CA HIS A 403 5.19 20.95 -7.00
C HIS A 403 5.08 21.51 -8.42
N ASP A 404 4.62 22.75 -8.58
CA ASP A 404 4.49 23.40 -9.88
C ASP A 404 5.87 23.61 -10.54
N GLU A 405 6.90 23.97 -9.77
CA GLU A 405 8.28 24.02 -10.27
C GLU A 405 8.82 22.66 -10.73
N LEU A 406 8.54 21.59 -9.98
CA LEU A 406 8.95 20.23 -10.35
C LEU A 406 8.20 19.73 -11.57
N GLN A 407 6.90 19.99 -11.66
CA GLN A 407 6.09 19.64 -12.83
C GLN A 407 6.62 20.34 -14.07
N LYS A 408 6.93 21.64 -13.97
CA LYS A 408 7.54 22.38 -15.09
C LYS A 408 8.88 21.78 -15.52
N LYS A 409 9.73 21.36 -14.58
CA LYS A 409 11.00 20.66 -14.89
C LYS A 409 10.77 19.32 -15.57
N ILE A 410 9.73 18.58 -15.18
CA ILE A 410 9.35 17.31 -15.83
C ILE A 410 8.89 17.59 -17.27
N ASP A 411 8.02 18.57 -17.48
CA ASP A 411 7.53 18.96 -18.80
C ASP A 411 8.69 19.42 -19.72
N ASP A 412 9.63 20.22 -19.18
CA ASP A 412 10.84 20.63 -19.88
C ASP A 412 11.74 19.43 -20.26
N LEU A 413 11.86 18.42 -19.40
CA LEU A 413 12.60 17.19 -19.70
C LEU A 413 11.88 16.32 -20.73
N GLU A 414 10.56 16.20 -20.67
CA GLU A 414 9.77 15.46 -21.65
C GLU A 414 9.86 16.09 -23.05
N THR A 415 9.78 17.42 -23.14
CA THR A 415 9.97 18.13 -24.41
C THR A 415 11.38 17.94 -24.97
N PHE A 416 12.42 18.00 -24.12
CA PHE A 416 13.79 17.72 -24.53
C PHE A 416 13.99 16.26 -25.00
N LEU A 417 13.41 15.29 -24.29
CA LEU A 417 13.45 13.89 -24.70
C LEU A 417 12.71 13.65 -26.04
N LEU A 418 11.59 14.33 -26.28
CA LEU A 418 10.90 14.29 -27.58
C LEU A 418 11.76 14.89 -28.71
N GLU A 419 12.53 15.94 -28.42
CA GLU A 419 13.49 16.48 -29.39
C GLU A 419 14.61 15.50 -29.70
N ILE A 420 15.20 14.86 -28.67
CA ILE A 420 16.18 13.78 -28.85
C ILE A 420 15.57 12.64 -29.67
N LYS A 421 14.34 12.24 -29.35
CA LYS A 421 13.61 11.19 -30.08
C LYS A 421 13.50 11.53 -31.56
N ARG A 422 13.11 12.76 -31.89
CA ARG A 422 13.02 13.24 -33.28
C ARG A 422 14.37 13.12 -34.00
N LEU A 423 15.44 13.60 -33.37
CA LEU A 423 16.80 13.52 -33.93
C LEU A 423 17.26 12.07 -34.15
N LEU A 424 17.03 11.19 -33.18
CA LEU A 424 17.35 9.76 -33.30
C LEU A 424 16.55 9.10 -34.43
N HIS A 425 15.27 9.41 -34.53
CA HIS A 425 14.43 8.88 -35.60
C HIS A 425 14.88 9.38 -36.99
N ASP A 426 15.32 10.63 -37.10
CA ASP A 426 15.88 11.17 -38.36
C ASP A 426 17.24 10.57 -38.69
N LEU A 427 18.10 10.30 -37.70
CA LEU A 427 19.34 9.54 -37.88
C LEU A 427 19.08 8.09 -38.34
N CYS A 428 18.06 7.44 -37.78
CA CYS A 428 17.65 6.10 -38.22
C CYS A 428 17.19 6.09 -39.68
N LYS A 429 16.46 7.13 -40.14
CA LYS A 429 16.07 7.30 -41.55
C LYS A 429 17.27 7.46 -42.49
N LEU A 430 18.31 8.19 -42.07
CA LEU A 430 19.55 8.30 -42.86
C LEU A 430 20.24 6.95 -43.09
N LEU A 431 19.99 5.96 -42.22
CA LEU A 431 20.52 4.60 -42.31
C LEU A 431 19.52 3.59 -42.91
N ASP A 432 18.45 4.03 -43.59
CA ASP A 432 17.41 3.15 -44.16
C ASP A 432 17.90 2.15 -45.21
N LEU A 433 19.13 2.29 -45.71
CA LEU A 433 19.83 1.29 -46.53
C LEU A 433 20.07 -0.05 -45.78
N ILE A 434 19.87 -0.06 -44.46
CA ILE A 434 20.01 -1.22 -43.57
C ILE A 434 18.66 -1.46 -42.90
N GLN A 435 17.88 -2.37 -43.49
CA GLN A 435 16.47 -2.60 -43.12
C GLN A 435 16.29 -3.32 -41.76
N GLU A 436 17.32 -4.03 -41.27
CA GLU A 436 17.23 -4.78 -40.02
C GLU A 436 18.16 -4.19 -38.93
N PRO A 437 17.67 -3.91 -37.70
CA PRO A 437 16.28 -4.02 -37.23
C PRO A 437 15.37 -2.87 -37.70
N SER A 438 14.05 -3.09 -37.71
CA SER A 438 13.04 -2.09 -38.10
C SER A 438 12.99 -0.94 -37.10
N VAL A 439 12.88 0.30 -37.59
CA VAL A 439 12.66 1.46 -36.71
C VAL A 439 11.29 1.32 -36.06
N PRO A 440 11.17 1.46 -34.72
CA PRO A 440 9.88 1.54 -34.04
C PRO A 440 9.01 2.66 -34.62
N GLU A 441 7.69 2.46 -34.64
CA GLU A 441 6.75 3.48 -35.11
C GLU A 441 6.81 4.73 -34.23
N TRP A 442 6.72 5.91 -34.84
CA TRP A 442 6.75 7.17 -34.09
C TRP A 442 5.54 7.28 -33.15
N THR A 443 5.80 7.33 -31.86
CA THR A 443 4.78 7.62 -30.82
C THR A 443 4.95 9.06 -30.29
N ALA A 444 3.87 9.66 -29.78
CA ALA A 444 3.91 11.00 -29.17
C ALA A 444 4.49 11.01 -27.74
N GLU A 445 5.02 9.88 -27.26
CA GLU A 445 5.57 9.71 -25.91
C GLU A 445 7.08 9.48 -25.96
N ALA A 446 7.82 9.93 -24.95
CA ALA A 446 9.28 9.80 -24.87
C ALA A 446 9.80 8.44 -24.34
N ARG A 447 8.92 7.43 -24.18
CA ARG A 447 9.25 6.16 -23.49
C ARG A 447 10.16 5.23 -24.28
N ASP A 448 10.15 5.33 -25.60
CA ASP A 448 10.84 4.48 -26.59
C ASP A 448 12.20 5.05 -27.03
N VAL A 449 12.66 6.18 -26.45
CA VAL A 449 13.95 6.80 -26.78
C VAL A 449 15.11 5.82 -26.61
N HIS A 450 15.08 4.98 -25.58
CA HIS A 450 16.10 3.96 -25.35
C HIS A 450 16.12 2.88 -26.44
N GLU A 451 14.95 2.42 -26.88
CA GLU A 451 14.82 1.43 -27.94
C GLU A 451 15.33 1.99 -29.29
N LEU A 452 15.04 3.26 -29.58
CA LEU A 452 15.57 3.96 -30.75
C LEU A 452 17.11 4.04 -30.73
N VAL A 453 17.73 4.29 -29.57
CA VAL A 453 19.20 4.27 -29.44
C VAL A 453 19.78 2.88 -29.75
N VAL A 454 19.15 1.82 -29.26
CA VAL A 454 19.58 0.43 -29.53
C VAL A 454 19.48 0.10 -31.01
N VAL A 455 18.37 0.46 -31.65
CA VAL A 455 18.14 0.26 -33.09
C VAL A 455 19.16 1.05 -33.92
N LEU A 456 19.41 2.32 -33.57
CA LEU A 456 20.41 3.15 -34.24
C LEU A 456 21.82 2.56 -34.12
N THR A 457 22.19 2.09 -32.92
CA THR A 457 23.51 1.48 -32.65
C THR A 457 23.69 0.22 -33.50
N SER A 458 22.69 -0.66 -33.54
CA SER A 458 22.73 -1.89 -34.35
C SER A 458 22.82 -1.59 -35.86
N ARG A 459 22.04 -0.61 -36.36
CA ARG A 459 22.12 -0.16 -37.75
C ARG A 459 23.50 0.42 -38.08
N TYR A 460 24.06 1.22 -37.19
CA TYR A 460 25.39 1.82 -37.37
C TYR A 460 26.50 0.77 -37.41
N GLU A 461 26.48 -0.24 -36.53
CA GLU A 461 27.45 -1.33 -36.54
C GLU A 461 27.40 -2.13 -37.85
N LYS A 462 26.19 -2.44 -38.34
CA LYS A 462 26.00 -3.08 -39.65
C LYS A 462 26.48 -2.20 -40.80
N ALA A 463 26.27 -0.87 -40.72
CA ALA A 463 26.73 0.08 -41.74
C ALA A 463 28.25 0.10 -41.82
N LYS A 464 28.90 0.13 -40.66
CA LYS A 464 30.35 0.10 -40.53
C LYS A 464 30.94 -1.19 -41.08
N ALA A 465 30.37 -2.34 -40.73
CA ALA A 465 30.79 -3.63 -41.27
C ALA A 465 30.70 -3.68 -42.80
N ARG A 466 29.58 -3.24 -43.39
CA ARG A 466 29.43 -3.15 -44.86
C ARG A 466 30.44 -2.21 -45.50
N SER A 467 30.72 -1.05 -44.88
CA SER A 467 31.75 -0.12 -45.35
C SER A 467 33.13 -0.77 -45.33
N ASP A 468 33.48 -1.49 -44.27
CA ASP A 468 34.78 -2.14 -44.13
C ASP A 468 34.93 -3.32 -45.11
N GLU A 469 33.86 -4.08 -45.38
CA GLU A 469 33.82 -5.08 -46.46
C GLU A 469 34.03 -4.45 -47.85
N ILE A 470 33.45 -3.28 -48.12
CA ILE A 470 33.65 -2.56 -49.39
C ILE A 470 35.11 -2.09 -49.50
N LYS A 471 35.72 -1.62 -48.40
CA LYS A 471 37.14 -1.22 -48.38
C LYS A 471 38.09 -2.40 -48.60
N GLU A 472 37.79 -3.58 -48.04
CA GLU A 472 38.52 -4.82 -48.29
C GLU A 472 38.41 -5.25 -49.75
N LYS A 473 37.19 -5.30 -50.30
CA LYS A 473 36.96 -5.62 -51.73
C LYS A 473 37.66 -4.64 -52.67
N ASN A 474 37.72 -3.35 -52.32
CA ASN A 474 38.44 -2.35 -53.11
C ASN A 474 39.97 -2.47 -53.00
N LYS A 475 40.52 -3.03 -51.92
CA LYS A 475 41.95 -3.36 -51.83
C LYS A 475 42.32 -4.51 -52.76
N ASP A 476 41.47 -5.53 -52.86
CA ASP A 476 41.70 -6.69 -53.73
C ASP A 476 41.65 -6.31 -55.22
N VAL A 477 40.78 -5.38 -55.61
CA VAL A 477 40.69 -4.87 -57.00
C VAL A 477 41.94 -4.09 -57.44
N THR A 478 42.76 -3.58 -56.53
CA THR A 478 44.04 -2.90 -56.86
C THR A 478 45.19 -3.85 -57.21
N THR A 479 45.00 -5.18 -57.13
CA THR A 479 46.05 -6.16 -57.49
C THR A 479 45.94 -6.56 -58.96
N ILE A 480 46.13 -5.60 -59.88
CA ILE A 480 46.28 -5.90 -61.31
C ILE A 480 47.72 -6.35 -61.57
N ILE A 481 47.82 -7.61 -61.99
CA ILE A 481 48.99 -8.26 -62.56
C ILE A 481 49.49 -7.43 -63.75
N VAL A 482 50.74 -7.00 -63.67
CA VAL A 482 51.50 -6.36 -64.75
C VAL A 482 52.15 -7.44 -65.61
N PRO A 483 51.91 -7.47 -66.94
CA PRO A 483 52.92 -7.93 -67.88
C PRO A 483 53.54 -6.77 -68.66
N SER A 484 54.85 -6.91 -68.82
CA SER A 484 55.83 -5.95 -69.30
C SER A 484 55.60 -5.44 -70.74
N ASN A 485 55.96 -4.17 -70.95
CA ASN A 485 55.99 -3.43 -72.20
C ASN A 485 56.92 -4.03 -73.26
N GLN A 486 56.50 -3.98 -74.54
CA GLN A 486 57.37 -3.61 -75.67
C GLN A 486 56.62 -2.82 -76.75
N THR A 487 57.20 -1.66 -77.10
CA THR A 487 57.26 -0.99 -78.42
C THR A 487 56.00 -0.54 -79.18
N SER A 488 55.94 0.79 -79.33
CA SER A 488 55.89 1.54 -80.61
C SER A 488 54.64 1.50 -81.50
N ALA A 489 53.95 2.65 -81.49
CA ALA A 489 53.58 3.47 -82.64
C ALA A 489 52.78 2.89 -83.84
N ALA A 490 51.60 3.52 -84.00
CA ALA A 490 51.00 4.02 -85.25
C ALA A 490 50.11 3.12 -86.13
N ALA A 491 49.01 3.78 -86.53
CA ALA A 491 48.23 3.68 -87.76
C ALA A 491 46.99 2.76 -87.83
N SER A 492 45.84 3.45 -87.88
CA SER A 492 44.83 3.42 -88.95
C SER A 492 43.88 2.22 -89.15
N VAL A 493 42.61 2.53 -88.90
CA VAL A 493 41.44 2.52 -89.84
C VAL A 493 41.07 1.24 -90.59
N ALA A 494 39.76 0.95 -90.49
CA ALA A 494 38.92 0.03 -91.27
C ALA A 494 39.13 -1.46 -90.95
N GLY A 495 38.12 -2.30 -90.77
CA GLY A 495 36.67 -2.25 -90.99
C GLY A 495 36.23 -3.71 -91.07
N LEU A 496 35.20 -4.13 -90.35
CA LEU A 496 33.96 -4.80 -90.83
C LEU A 496 33.59 -5.81 -89.73
N SER A 497 32.44 -5.63 -89.06
CA SER A 497 31.15 -6.23 -89.42
C SER A 497 31.16 -7.76 -89.39
N VAL A 498 30.33 -8.36 -88.54
CA VAL A 498 29.23 -9.27 -88.93
C VAL A 498 28.57 -9.90 -87.69
N HIS A 499 27.25 -9.72 -87.62
CA HIS A 499 26.21 -10.54 -86.96
C HIS A 499 26.11 -10.55 -85.43
N SER A 500 24.93 -10.68 -84.82
CA SER A 500 23.50 -10.56 -85.15
C SER A 500 22.75 -10.93 -83.86
N HIS A 501 21.46 -10.57 -83.78
CA HIS A 501 20.43 -11.09 -82.85
C HIS A 501 20.37 -10.40 -81.47
N SER A 502 19.54 -9.37 -81.29
CA SER A 502 18.06 -9.37 -81.18
C SER A 502 17.55 -9.66 -79.76
N THR A 503 16.95 -8.60 -79.19
CA THR A 503 16.00 -8.50 -78.07
C THR A 503 15.00 -9.65 -77.93
N PRO A 504 14.36 -9.81 -76.75
CA PRO A 504 13.02 -9.22 -76.58
C PRO A 504 12.86 -8.52 -75.21
N LYS A 505 12.49 -7.23 -75.19
CA LYS A 505 11.13 -6.63 -75.24
C LYS A 505 10.42 -6.53 -73.89
N GLU A 506 10.09 -5.27 -73.59
CA GLU A 506 9.16 -4.76 -72.60
C GLU A 506 7.77 -5.41 -72.68
N SER A 507 7.08 -5.44 -71.54
CA SER A 507 5.65 -5.17 -71.50
C SER A 507 5.30 -4.41 -70.22
N ASP A 508 4.80 -3.21 -70.47
CA ASP A 508 4.32 -2.21 -69.54
C ASP A 508 2.86 -2.48 -69.13
N LYS A 509 2.43 -1.85 -68.02
CA LYS A 509 1.05 -1.79 -67.42
C LYS A 509 0.73 -2.96 -66.47
N GLN A 510 0.23 -2.75 -65.25
CA GLN A 510 -0.90 -1.88 -64.87
C GLN A 510 -0.92 -1.64 -63.34
N ILE A 511 -1.14 -0.40 -62.92
CA ILE A 511 -1.28 0.04 -61.52
C ILE A 511 -2.73 -0.19 -61.06
N PRO A 512 -3.01 -0.80 -59.89
CA PRO A 512 -4.36 -0.85 -59.35
C PRO A 512 -4.77 0.47 -58.68
N THR A 513 -5.94 0.98 -59.07
CA THR A 513 -6.57 2.20 -58.52
C THR A 513 -7.44 1.85 -57.28
N TYR A 514 -7.57 2.82 -56.37
CA TYR A 514 -8.23 2.87 -55.05
C TYR A 514 -9.73 2.43 -54.96
N LYS A 515 -10.25 1.57 -55.83
CA LYS A 515 -11.67 1.14 -55.86
C LYS A 515 -11.89 -0.37 -55.72
N GLU A 516 -10.96 -1.10 -55.12
CA GLU A 516 -11.10 -2.53 -54.80
C GLU A 516 -10.92 -2.87 -53.31
N LEU A 517 -10.88 -1.88 -52.42
CA LEU A 517 -10.77 -2.08 -50.96
C LEU A 517 -12.11 -2.23 -50.22
N LEU A 518 -13.22 -2.49 -50.92
CA LEU A 518 -14.53 -2.68 -50.29
C LEU A 518 -15.26 -3.86 -50.92
N GLN A 519 -14.86 -5.07 -50.51
CA GLN A 519 -15.73 -6.22 -50.22
C GLN A 519 -14.87 -7.46 -50.01
N LYS A 520 -14.59 -7.77 -48.75
CA LYS A 520 -14.40 -9.16 -48.30
C LYS A 520 -14.76 -9.24 -46.83
N GLU A 521 -15.84 -9.97 -46.56
CA GLU A 521 -16.21 -10.48 -45.24
C GLU A 521 -15.02 -11.21 -44.61
N PRO A 522 -14.88 -11.18 -43.27
CA PRO A 522 -13.80 -11.86 -42.60
C PRO A 522 -14.04 -13.37 -42.62
N VAL A 523 -13.26 -14.09 -43.43
CA VAL A 523 -13.09 -15.53 -43.28
C VAL A 523 -12.06 -15.79 -42.18
N ARG A 524 -12.58 -16.40 -41.13
CA ARG A 524 -11.94 -17.04 -39.97
C ARG A 524 -10.57 -17.65 -40.28
N ALA A 525 -9.55 -17.22 -39.52
CA ALA A 525 -8.30 -17.95 -39.33
C ALA A 525 -8.45 -18.92 -38.11
N PRO A 526 -7.66 -20.01 -38.05
CA PRO A 526 -7.89 -21.16 -37.17
C PRO A 526 -7.58 -20.85 -35.68
N PRO A 527 -8.19 -21.57 -34.72
CA PRO A 527 -8.03 -21.27 -33.31
C PRO A 527 -6.63 -21.62 -32.82
N SER A 528 -5.95 -20.63 -32.25
CA SER A 528 -4.74 -20.81 -31.46
C SER A 528 -5.15 -21.17 -30.04
N ASP A 529 -4.68 -22.33 -29.57
CA ASP A 529 -5.16 -23.09 -28.42
C ASP A 529 -4.50 -22.65 -27.09
N GLU A 530 -4.39 -21.33 -26.84
CA GLU A 530 -3.91 -20.77 -25.58
C GLU A 530 -4.70 -19.51 -25.19
N GLU A 531 -6.01 -19.65 -25.02
CA GLU A 531 -6.79 -18.77 -24.14
C GLU A 531 -6.96 -19.49 -22.80
N GLU A 532 -6.30 -18.98 -21.78
CA GLU A 532 -6.55 -19.33 -20.40
C GLU A 532 -8.01 -18.94 -20.08
N ASP A 533 -8.88 -19.95 -20.07
CA ASP A 533 -10.34 -19.86 -20.01
C ASP A 533 -10.80 -18.96 -18.85
N ILE A 534 -11.13 -17.70 -19.15
CA ILE A 534 -11.58 -16.72 -18.15
C ILE A 534 -12.90 -17.24 -17.57
N PRO A 535 -12.97 -17.58 -16.27
CA PRO A 535 -14.13 -18.27 -15.74
C PRO A 535 -15.40 -17.45 -15.92
N SER A 536 -16.37 -18.01 -16.64
CA SER A 536 -17.66 -17.37 -16.92
C SER A 536 -18.30 -16.83 -15.63
N ARG A 537 -18.97 -15.68 -15.73
CA ARG A 537 -19.68 -15.03 -14.61
C ARG A 537 -20.59 -15.99 -13.84
N CYS A 538 -21.17 -16.99 -14.51
CA CYS A 538 -22.00 -18.01 -13.88
C CYS A 538 -21.19 -19.02 -13.06
N TYR A 539 -19.95 -19.33 -13.47
CA TYR A 539 -19.01 -20.15 -12.71
C TYR A 539 -18.53 -19.41 -11.45
N LEU A 540 -18.09 -18.16 -11.58
CA LEU A 540 -17.69 -17.32 -10.45
C LEU A 540 -18.83 -17.13 -9.44
N LYS A 541 -20.07 -16.94 -9.93
CA LYS A 541 -21.25 -16.83 -9.07
C LYS A 541 -21.55 -18.13 -8.32
N ARG A 542 -21.42 -19.29 -8.97
CA ARG A 542 -21.57 -20.60 -8.30
C ARG A 542 -20.47 -20.85 -7.26
N GLN A 543 -19.22 -20.51 -7.57
CA GLN A 543 -18.10 -20.67 -6.66
C GLN A 543 -18.25 -19.76 -5.43
N ALA A 544 -18.67 -18.51 -5.63
CA ALA A 544 -18.98 -17.59 -4.54
C ALA A 544 -20.14 -18.11 -3.66
N GLN A 545 -21.20 -18.67 -4.26
CA GLN A 545 -22.31 -19.25 -3.51
C GLN A 545 -21.87 -20.47 -2.69
N VAL A 546 -21.05 -21.36 -3.26
CA VAL A 546 -20.49 -22.52 -2.52
C VAL A 546 -19.61 -22.08 -1.35
N ILE A 547 -18.85 -20.99 -1.50
CA ILE A 547 -18.03 -20.42 -0.41
C ILE A 547 -18.91 -19.83 0.69
N VAL A 548 -20.00 -19.15 0.34
CA VAL A 548 -20.97 -18.63 1.31
C VAL A 548 -21.68 -19.78 2.04
N ASP A 549 -22.17 -20.77 1.30
CA ASP A 549 -22.90 -21.92 1.86
C ASP A 549 -22.01 -22.79 2.77
N THR A 550 -20.72 -22.94 2.43
CA THR A 550 -19.74 -23.64 3.29
C THR A 550 -19.37 -22.86 4.55
N LYS A 551 -19.34 -21.52 4.49
CA LYS A 551 -19.09 -20.67 5.66
C LYS A 551 -20.33 -20.48 6.55
N CYS A 552 -21.53 -20.57 6.00
CA CYS A 552 -22.78 -20.54 6.78
C CYS A 552 -23.05 -21.84 7.56
N ARG A 553 -22.31 -22.93 7.30
CA ARG A 553 -22.56 -24.24 7.90
C ARG A 553 -21.84 -24.51 9.23
N ARG A 554 -21.23 -23.50 9.87
CA ARG A 554 -20.68 -23.62 11.23
C ARG A 554 -21.25 -22.58 12.20
N LYS A 555 -22.42 -22.91 12.74
CA LYS A 555 -22.75 -22.75 14.18
C LYS A 555 -23.87 -23.73 14.50
N GLY A 556 -23.49 -24.92 14.97
CA GLY A 556 -24.42 -25.90 15.52
C GLY A 556 -25.08 -25.32 16.77
N PHE A 557 -26.39 -25.15 16.70
CA PHE A 557 -27.25 -24.89 17.86
C PHE A 557 -27.30 -26.19 18.68
N ARG A 558 -26.73 -26.20 19.90
CA ARG A 558 -27.02 -27.27 20.88
C ARG A 558 -28.15 -26.80 21.79
N PRO A 559 -29.24 -27.57 21.95
CA PRO A 559 -30.27 -27.26 22.94
C PRO A 559 -29.76 -27.57 24.35
N PHE A 560 -30.01 -26.66 25.28
CA PHE A 560 -29.71 -26.82 26.71
C PHE A 560 -30.51 -27.99 27.31
N GLN A 561 -29.84 -28.88 28.03
CA GLN A 561 -30.50 -29.83 28.92
C GLN A 561 -30.93 -29.12 30.20
N ARG A 562 -32.21 -29.32 30.56
CA ARG A 562 -32.79 -28.90 31.83
C ARG A 562 -32.12 -29.63 33.00
N ARG A 563 -31.81 -28.89 34.06
CA ARG A 563 -31.87 -29.37 35.44
C ARG A 563 -32.89 -28.52 36.18
#